data_AF-A0A9W9UNI5-F1
#
_entry.id   AF-A0A9W9UNI5-F1
#
_cell.length_a   1.000
_cell.length_b   1.000
_cell.length_c   1.000
_cell.angle_alpha   90.00
_cell.angle_beta   90.00
_cell.angle_gamma   90.00
#
_symmetry.space_group_name_H-M   'P 1'
#
loop_
_entity.id
_entity.type
_entity.pdbx_description
1 polymer ?
#
loop_
_entity_poly.entity_id
_entity_poly.type
_entity_poly.pdbx_seq_one_letter_code
_entity_poly.pdbx_strand_id
1 'polypeptide(L)'
;MTQPTSTLLDTTSEWRVWQTLSIIYTAQLNRQIRRRWLLEQTSMKDKPFSERFRPLIFLEPTPILSKPPSPIPDLDLPELRTRVALLRARVEKGKELASEIERRMLQPRIKYPTHFCHTCVEDGEKVEVLLTKCGHRVCRTCLDYGIDGACGLCDEESVEVESQH
;
A
#
# COMPACT_ATOMS: atom_id res chain seq x y z
N MET A 1 -26.68 -42.10 7.58
CA MET A 1 -26.45 -40.65 7.79
C MET A 1 -24.96 -40.46 8.03
N THR A 2 -24.21 -40.14 6.98
CA THR A 2 -22.76 -39.88 7.06
C THR A 2 -22.56 -38.39 7.34
N GLN A 3 -22.00 -38.06 8.51
CA GLN A 3 -21.54 -36.71 8.82
C GLN A 3 -20.42 -36.32 7.85
N PRO A 4 -20.40 -35.10 7.29
CA PRO A 4 -19.25 -34.62 6.53
C PRO A 4 -18.13 -34.25 7.53
N THR A 5 -17.17 -35.15 7.71
CA THR A 5 -15.96 -34.90 8.49
C THR A 5 -15.03 -33.96 7.73
N SER A 6 -14.85 -32.77 8.30
CA SER A 6 -13.65 -31.91 8.23
C SER A 6 -13.24 -31.36 6.86
N THR A 7 -13.69 -30.14 6.56
CA THR A 7 -13.13 -29.22 5.54
C THR A 7 -11.79 -28.59 5.95
N LEU A 8 -11.01 -29.25 6.83
CA LEU A 8 -9.70 -28.74 7.25
C LEU A 8 -8.65 -29.16 6.22
N LEU A 9 -8.03 -28.18 5.55
CA LEU A 9 -6.86 -28.42 4.69
C LEU A 9 -5.70 -28.93 5.56
N ASP A 10 -4.87 -29.82 5.02
CA ASP A 10 -3.59 -30.14 5.65
C ASP A 10 -2.69 -28.89 5.67
N THR A 11 -1.76 -28.83 6.62
CA THR A 11 -0.88 -27.67 6.83
C THR A 11 -0.06 -27.30 5.60
N THR A 12 0.29 -28.29 4.76
CA THR A 12 1.03 -28.06 3.52
C THR A 12 0.15 -27.42 2.45
N SER A 13 -1.06 -27.92 2.27
CA SER A 13 -2.05 -27.31 1.38
C SER A 13 -2.41 -25.90 1.84
N GLU A 14 -2.57 -25.69 3.14
CA GLU A 14 -2.85 -24.36 3.68
C GLU A 14 -1.70 -23.39 3.41
N TRP A 15 -0.45 -23.78 3.71
CA TRP A 15 0.71 -22.97 3.43
C TRP A 15 0.81 -22.59 1.94
N ARG A 16 0.55 -23.54 1.04
CA ARG A 16 0.56 -23.29 -0.42
C ARG A 16 -0.49 -22.26 -0.84
N VAL A 17 -1.69 -22.32 -0.24
CA VAL A 17 -2.75 -21.33 -0.49
C VAL A 17 -2.27 -19.93 -0.09
N TRP A 18 -1.75 -19.78 1.13
CA TRP A 18 -1.29 -18.48 1.60
C TRP A 18 -0.08 -17.95 0.83
N GLN A 19 0.85 -18.82 0.44
CA GLN A 19 1.97 -18.44 -0.42
C GLN A 19 1.48 -17.95 -1.79
N THR A 20 0.53 -18.66 -2.38
CA THR A 20 -0.09 -18.27 -3.66
C THR A 20 -0.78 -16.91 -3.54
N LEU A 21 -1.54 -16.68 -2.47
CA LEU A 21 -2.18 -15.40 -2.20
C LEU A 21 -1.17 -14.27 -2.02
N SER A 22 -0.05 -14.52 -1.33
CA SER A 22 1.05 -13.56 -1.17
C SER A 22 1.58 -13.09 -2.54
N ILE A 23 1.83 -14.02 -3.46
CA ILE A 23 2.29 -13.71 -4.82
C ILE A 23 1.24 -12.90 -5.59
N ILE A 24 -0.02 -13.33 -5.57
CA ILE A 24 -1.11 -12.67 -6.28
C ILE A 24 -1.29 -11.24 -5.78
N TYR A 25 -1.35 -11.04 -4.46
CA TYR A 25 -1.55 -9.70 -3.89
C TYR A 25 -0.32 -8.81 -4.08
N THR A 26 0.90 -9.34 -4.04
CA THR A 26 2.09 -8.56 -4.41
C THR A 26 2.02 -8.08 -5.86
N ALA A 27 1.62 -8.95 -6.80
CA ALA A 27 1.46 -8.56 -8.20
C ALA A 27 0.37 -7.48 -8.38
N GLN A 28 -0.76 -7.63 -7.67
CA GLN A 28 -1.82 -6.62 -7.67
C GLN A 28 -1.37 -5.30 -7.04
N LEU A 29 -0.61 -5.33 -5.96
CA LEU A 29 -0.07 -4.17 -5.28
C LEU A 29 0.85 -3.40 -6.22
N ASN A 30 1.81 -4.10 -6.85
CA ASN A 30 2.71 -3.52 -7.83
C ASN A 30 1.97 -2.90 -9.02
N ARG A 31 0.84 -3.49 -9.44
CA ARG A 31 -0.04 -2.88 -10.45
C ARG A 31 -0.65 -1.58 -9.96
N GLN A 32 -1.14 -1.50 -8.72
CA GLN A 32 -1.71 -0.26 -8.18
C GLN A 32 -0.64 0.82 -7.98
N ILE A 33 0.56 0.45 -7.52
CA ILE A 33 1.69 1.37 -7.37
C ILE A 33 2.05 1.99 -8.74
N ARG A 34 2.17 1.16 -9.78
CA ARG A 34 2.43 1.65 -11.16
C ARG A 34 1.32 2.54 -11.68
N ARG A 35 0.05 2.17 -11.45
CA ARG A 35 -1.10 2.98 -11.85
C ARG A 35 -1.07 4.35 -11.18
N ARG A 36 -0.88 4.40 -9.86
CA ARG A 36 -0.77 5.65 -9.10
C ARG A 36 0.35 6.53 -9.65
N TRP A 37 1.53 5.95 -9.88
CA TRP A 37 2.65 6.71 -10.45
C TRP A 37 2.33 7.30 -11.83
N LEU A 38 1.70 6.53 -12.73
CA LEU A 38 1.31 7.04 -14.04
C LEU A 38 0.36 8.24 -13.91
N LEU A 39 -0.64 8.15 -13.04
CA LEU A 39 -1.58 9.25 -12.78
C LEU A 39 -0.88 10.48 -12.20
N GLU A 40 0.09 10.26 -11.31
CA GLU A 40 0.92 11.34 -10.76
C GLU A 40 1.76 12.02 -11.83
N GLN A 41 2.41 11.26 -12.71
CA GLN A 41 3.17 11.80 -13.85
C GLN A 41 2.26 12.57 -14.80
N THR A 42 1.09 12.02 -15.14
CA THR A 42 0.11 12.69 -16.00
C THR A 42 -0.34 14.02 -15.41
N SER A 43 -0.62 14.06 -14.10
CA SER A 43 -1.03 15.28 -13.40
C SER A 43 0.05 16.38 -13.39
N MET A 44 1.32 15.99 -13.54
CA MET A 44 2.48 16.88 -13.47
C MET A 44 3.05 17.27 -14.84
N LYS A 45 2.57 16.66 -15.93
CA LYS A 45 3.14 16.80 -17.28
C LYS A 45 3.21 18.25 -17.74
N ASP A 46 2.16 19.02 -17.48
CA ASP A 46 2.02 20.41 -17.95
C ASP A 46 2.44 21.44 -16.88
N LYS A 47 2.84 20.99 -15.70
CA LYS A 47 3.33 21.88 -14.62
C LYS A 47 4.78 22.32 -14.90
N PRO A 48 5.17 23.54 -14.51
CA PRO A 48 6.57 23.96 -14.57
C PRO A 48 7.43 23.08 -13.67
N PHE A 49 8.70 22.90 -14.02
CA PHE A 49 9.59 21.94 -13.36
C PHE A 49 9.72 22.17 -11.85
N SER A 50 9.71 23.43 -11.41
CA SER A 50 9.74 23.83 -10.00
C SER A 50 8.52 23.37 -9.19
N GLU A 51 7.40 23.07 -9.86
CA GLU A 51 6.17 22.58 -9.23
C GLU A 51 5.98 21.06 -9.40
N ARG A 52 6.89 20.38 -10.12
CA ARG A 52 6.77 18.94 -10.35
C ARG A 52 7.25 18.17 -9.15
N PHE A 53 6.33 17.50 -8.49
CA PHE A 53 6.68 16.44 -7.57
C PHE A 53 7.23 15.23 -8.32
N ARG A 54 8.34 14.65 -7.83
CA ARG A 54 8.95 13.43 -8.37
C ARG A 54 8.80 12.28 -7.37
N PRO A 55 7.71 11.51 -7.43
CA PRO A 55 7.55 10.36 -6.55
C PRO A 55 8.63 9.32 -6.85
N LEU A 56 9.34 8.88 -5.81
CA LEU A 56 10.09 7.64 -5.86
C LEU A 56 9.10 6.48 -5.82
N ILE A 57 9.27 5.52 -6.74
CA ILE A 57 8.47 4.29 -6.74
C ILE A 57 9.32 3.18 -6.16
N PHE A 58 8.79 2.54 -5.12
CA PHE A 58 9.30 1.26 -4.64
C PHE A 58 8.26 0.20 -4.96
N LEU A 59 8.65 -0.79 -5.76
CA LEU A 59 7.82 -1.97 -6.00
C LEU A 59 8.08 -2.99 -4.89
N GLU A 60 7.02 -3.63 -4.44
CA GLU A 60 7.10 -4.73 -3.49
C GLU A 60 7.81 -5.92 -4.17
N PRO A 61 8.83 -6.52 -3.55
CA PRO A 61 9.49 -7.71 -4.09
C PRO A 61 8.49 -8.86 -4.26
N THR A 62 8.31 -9.34 -5.50
CA THR A 62 7.42 -10.47 -5.78
C THR A 62 8.04 -11.75 -5.22
N PRO A 63 7.38 -12.45 -4.29
CA PRO A 63 7.88 -13.73 -3.80
C PRO A 63 7.95 -14.75 -4.95
N ILE A 64 8.98 -15.59 -4.93
CA ILE A 64 9.09 -16.71 -5.86
C ILE A 64 8.35 -17.90 -5.25
N LEU A 65 7.64 -18.67 -6.07
CA LEU A 65 7.08 -19.96 -5.65
C LEU A 65 8.21 -20.85 -5.12
N SER A 66 8.12 -21.20 -3.84
CA SER A 66 9.08 -22.08 -3.18
C SER A 66 8.41 -23.36 -2.70
N LYS A 67 9.19 -24.42 -2.52
CA LYS A 67 8.69 -25.62 -1.87
C LYS A 67 8.40 -25.30 -0.38
N PRO A 68 7.35 -25.88 0.20
CA PRO A 68 7.10 -25.73 1.63
C PRO A 68 8.31 -26.23 2.42
N PRO A 69 8.75 -25.50 3.47
CA PRO A 69 9.79 -25.99 4.37
C PRO A 69 9.31 -27.30 5.04
N SER A 70 10.25 -28.22 5.29
CA SER A 70 9.95 -29.50 5.94
C SER A 70 10.82 -29.66 7.18
N PRO A 71 10.23 -29.69 8.39
CA PRO A 71 8.81 -29.42 8.70
C PRO A 71 8.44 -27.94 8.48
N ILE A 72 7.16 -27.65 8.26
CA ILE A 72 6.65 -26.27 8.26
C ILE A 72 6.66 -25.79 9.72
N PRO A 73 7.43 -24.76 10.08
CA PRO A 73 7.42 -24.22 11.43
C PRO A 73 6.03 -23.69 11.78
N ASP A 74 5.54 -23.97 12.98
CA ASP A 74 4.25 -23.45 13.48
C ASP A 74 4.19 -21.90 13.48
N LEU A 75 5.35 -21.24 13.49
CA LEU A 75 5.50 -19.79 13.44
C LEU A 75 5.33 -19.19 12.03
N ASP A 76 5.54 -19.96 10.96
CA ASP A 76 5.53 -19.43 9.59
C ASP A 76 4.11 -19.14 9.08
N LEU A 77 3.12 -19.92 9.52
CA LEU A 77 1.77 -19.82 8.99
C LEU A 77 1.01 -18.56 9.47
N PRO A 78 1.04 -18.18 10.76
CA PRO A 78 0.48 -16.91 11.22
C PRO A 78 1.15 -15.69 10.58
N GLU A 79 2.47 -15.72 10.43
CA GLU A 79 3.21 -14.62 9.78
C GLU A 79 2.79 -14.46 8.31
N LEU A 80 2.70 -15.58 7.57
CA LEU A 80 2.28 -15.56 6.18
C LEU A 80 0.84 -15.06 6.01
N ARG A 81 -0.08 -15.44 6.92
CA ARG A 81 -1.46 -14.93 6.96
C ARG A 81 -1.48 -13.41 7.20
N THR A 82 -0.72 -12.93 8.18
CA THR A 82 -0.60 -11.49 8.48
C THR A 82 -0.05 -10.72 7.28
N ARG A 83 1.00 -11.23 6.63
CA ARG A 83 1.55 -10.65 5.40
C ARG A 83 0.50 -10.56 4.29
N VAL A 84 -0.26 -11.63 4.06
CA VAL A 84 -1.33 -11.65 3.05
C VAL A 84 -2.43 -10.64 3.38
N ALA A 85 -2.83 -10.54 4.65
CA ALA A 85 -3.80 -9.55 5.10
C ALA A 85 -3.32 -8.11 4.85
N LEU A 86 -2.06 -7.81 5.19
CA LEU A 86 -1.43 -6.51 4.94
C LEU A 86 -1.36 -6.21 3.43
N LEU A 87 -0.90 -7.16 2.61
CA LEU A 87 -0.83 -7.00 1.16
C LEU A 87 -2.20 -6.70 0.56
N ARG A 88 -3.25 -7.42 1.00
CA ARG A 88 -4.62 -7.17 0.57
C ARG A 88 -5.08 -5.77 0.96
N ALA A 89 -4.85 -5.34 2.21
CA ALA A 89 -5.21 -4.00 2.66
C ALA A 89 -4.50 -2.92 1.82
N ARG A 90 -3.20 -3.09 1.54
CA ARG A 90 -2.41 -2.21 0.68
C ARG A 90 -2.92 -2.16 -0.76
N VAL A 91 -3.39 -3.29 -1.30
CA VAL A 91 -4.02 -3.33 -2.63
C VAL A 91 -5.29 -2.50 -2.67
N GLU A 92 -6.20 -2.71 -1.72
CA GLU A 92 -7.46 -1.94 -1.66
C GLU A 92 -7.19 -0.46 -1.44
N LYS A 93 -6.23 -0.12 -0.57
CA LYS A 93 -5.83 1.26 -0.37
C LYS A 93 -5.23 1.87 -1.63
N GLY A 94 -4.38 1.13 -2.35
CA GLY A 94 -3.84 1.55 -3.64
C GLY A 94 -4.93 1.85 -4.68
N LYS A 95 -6.02 1.07 -4.72
CA LYS A 95 -7.18 1.34 -5.58
C LYS A 95 -7.89 2.63 -5.17
N GLU A 96 -8.16 2.82 -3.88
CA GLU A 96 -8.78 4.03 -3.33
C GLU A 96 -7.99 5.28 -3.74
N LEU A 97 -6.67 5.27 -3.53
CA LEU A 97 -5.80 6.40 -3.88
C LEU A 97 -5.78 6.70 -5.39
N ALA A 98 -5.68 5.67 -6.23
CA ALA A 98 -5.70 5.86 -7.68
C ALA A 98 -7.03 6.43 -8.16
N SER A 99 -8.14 5.90 -7.67
CA SER A 99 -9.48 6.40 -7.97
C SER A 99 -9.70 7.82 -7.47
N GLU A 100 -9.14 8.16 -6.31
CA GLU A 100 -9.23 9.52 -5.77
C GLU A 100 -8.43 10.53 -6.61
N ILE A 101 -7.23 10.16 -7.09
CA ILE A 101 -6.48 10.99 -8.05
C ILE A 101 -7.29 11.21 -9.32
N GLU A 102 -7.83 10.15 -9.92
CA GLU A 102 -8.67 10.26 -11.13
C GLU A 102 -9.87 11.18 -10.90
N ARG A 103 -10.58 11.02 -9.77
CA ARG A 103 -11.70 11.88 -9.39
C ARG A 103 -11.28 13.34 -9.27
N ARG A 104 -10.15 13.62 -8.62
CA ARG A 104 -9.62 14.98 -8.41
C ARG A 104 -9.13 15.61 -9.72
N MET A 105 -8.53 14.84 -10.62
CA MET A 105 -8.11 15.32 -11.95
C MET A 105 -9.28 15.79 -12.81
N LEU A 106 -10.47 15.26 -12.61
CA LEU A 106 -11.70 15.70 -13.30
C LEU A 106 -12.33 16.94 -12.68
N GLN A 107 -11.80 17.46 -11.57
CA GLN A 107 -12.35 18.61 -10.85
C GLN A 107 -11.52 19.87 -11.10
N PRO A 108 -12.03 20.86 -11.86
CA PRO A 108 -11.26 22.05 -12.22
C PRO A 108 -10.82 22.92 -11.04
N ARG A 109 -11.47 22.78 -9.88
CA ARG A 109 -11.16 23.55 -8.66
C ARG A 109 -9.93 23.05 -7.93
N ILE A 110 -9.49 21.81 -8.18
CA ILE A 110 -8.36 21.21 -7.47
C ILE A 110 -7.08 21.50 -8.25
N LYS A 111 -6.20 22.33 -7.69
CA LYS A 111 -4.95 22.74 -8.34
C LYS A 111 -3.91 21.62 -8.40
N TYR A 112 -3.90 20.77 -7.37
CA TYR A 112 -2.95 19.67 -7.19
C TYR A 112 -3.68 18.35 -6.87
N PRO A 113 -4.14 17.60 -7.89
CA PRO A 113 -4.94 16.38 -7.71
C PRO A 113 -4.27 15.27 -6.89
N THR A 114 -2.95 15.32 -6.75
CA THR A 114 -2.14 14.32 -6.04
C THR A 114 -1.71 14.77 -4.65
N HIS A 115 -2.00 16.00 -4.25
CA HIS A 115 -1.63 16.58 -2.96
C HIS A 115 -2.77 16.36 -1.95
N PHE A 116 -2.79 15.18 -1.34
CA PHE A 116 -3.78 14.82 -0.32
C PHE A 116 -3.24 13.70 0.57
N CYS A 117 -3.87 13.53 1.74
CA CYS A 117 -3.51 12.49 2.69
C CYS A 117 -3.88 11.10 2.16
N HIS A 118 -2.91 10.20 2.09
CA HIS A 118 -3.09 8.82 1.68
C HIS A 118 -3.79 7.97 2.72
N THR A 119 -3.97 8.45 3.95
CA THR A 119 -4.74 7.73 4.99
C THR A 119 -6.20 8.14 4.98
N CYS A 120 -6.50 9.44 5.14
CA CYS A 120 -7.87 9.95 5.27
C CYS A 120 -8.45 10.63 4.03
N VAL A 121 -7.70 10.69 2.92
CA VAL A 121 -8.08 11.34 1.65
C VAL A 121 -8.40 12.84 1.72
N GLU A 122 -8.12 13.50 2.85
CA GLU A 122 -8.30 14.95 2.99
C GLU A 122 -7.32 15.74 2.11
N ASP A 123 -7.79 16.85 1.58
CA ASP A 123 -7.05 17.72 0.66
C ASP A 123 -5.84 18.39 1.34
N GLY A 124 -4.67 18.37 0.67
CA GLY A 124 -3.46 19.00 1.18
C GLY A 124 -3.50 20.54 1.17
N GLU A 125 -4.49 21.16 0.55
CA GLU A 125 -4.77 22.60 0.73
C GLU A 125 -5.44 22.90 2.08
N LYS A 126 -6.04 21.89 2.74
CA LYS A 126 -6.71 22.03 4.03
C LYS A 126 -5.89 21.48 5.20
N VAL A 127 -5.05 20.49 4.96
CA VAL A 127 -4.22 19.86 5.97
C VAL A 127 -2.77 19.82 5.53
N GLU A 128 -1.85 19.95 6.48
CA GLU A 128 -0.42 19.73 6.24
C GLU A 128 -0.17 18.26 5.92
N VAL A 129 0.25 17.98 4.68
CA VAL A 129 0.57 16.63 4.19
C VAL A 129 2.09 16.46 4.13
N LEU A 130 2.58 15.49 4.89
CA LEU A 130 4.00 15.16 4.98
C LEU A 130 4.30 13.92 4.13
N LEU A 131 5.46 13.88 3.49
CA LEU A 131 5.97 12.67 2.85
C LEU A 131 6.62 11.80 3.93
N THR A 132 6.34 10.51 3.98
CA THR A 132 7.00 9.55 4.87
C THR A 132 8.22 8.92 4.18
N LYS A 133 9.11 8.28 4.94
CA LYS A 133 10.27 7.55 4.40
C LYS A 133 9.90 6.48 3.38
N CYS A 134 8.76 5.81 3.59
CA CYS A 134 8.22 4.81 2.67
C CYS A 134 7.51 5.43 1.44
N GLY A 135 7.52 6.76 1.30
CA GLY A 135 6.98 7.48 0.15
C GLY A 135 5.47 7.69 0.18
N HIS A 136 4.81 7.46 1.32
CA HIS A 136 3.39 7.79 1.51
C HIS A 136 3.22 9.26 1.90
N ARG A 137 2.14 9.89 1.45
CA ARG A 137 1.79 11.25 1.85
C ARG A 137 0.75 11.18 2.95
N VAL A 138 1.05 11.61 4.17
CA VAL A 138 0.14 11.46 5.32
C VAL A 138 0.00 12.81 6.02
N CYS A 139 -1.22 13.20 6.38
CA CYS A 139 -1.40 14.44 7.12
C CYS A 139 -0.95 14.30 8.58
N ARG A 140 -0.56 15.42 9.19
CA ARG A 140 -0.09 15.46 10.58
C ARG A 140 -1.03 14.76 11.55
N THR A 141 -2.34 15.01 11.44
CA THR A 141 -3.35 14.36 12.27
C THR A 141 -3.33 12.84 12.13
N CYS A 142 -3.24 12.29 10.91
CA CYS A 142 -3.16 10.85 10.71
C CYS A 142 -1.84 10.24 11.19
N LEU A 143 -0.76 11.02 11.24
CA LEU A 143 0.50 10.58 11.85
C LEU A 143 0.38 10.56 13.38
N ASP A 144 -0.22 11.59 13.98
CA ASP A 144 -0.41 11.69 15.44
C ASP A 144 -1.31 10.57 15.99
N TYR A 145 -2.29 10.08 15.20
CA TYR A 145 -3.12 8.92 15.54
C TYR A 145 -2.50 7.57 15.11
N GLY A 146 -1.36 7.59 14.43
CA GLY A 146 -0.65 6.39 14.01
C GLY A 146 0.00 5.65 15.18
N ILE A 147 0.48 4.43 14.91
CA ILE A 147 1.29 3.68 15.88
C ILE A 147 2.69 4.29 15.90
N ASP A 148 3.24 4.53 17.09
CA ASP A 148 4.50 5.25 17.35
C ASP A 148 5.60 4.91 16.33
N GLY A 149 5.82 5.83 15.41
CA GLY A 149 6.92 5.74 14.45
C GLY A 149 6.73 4.71 13.33
N ALA A 150 5.52 4.23 13.03
CA ALA A 150 5.24 3.38 11.86
C ALA A 150 4.19 3.99 10.92
N CYS A 151 4.40 3.84 9.62
CA CYS A 151 3.44 4.28 8.61
C CYS A 151 2.23 3.35 8.59
N GLY A 152 1.06 3.80 9.05
CA GLY A 152 -0.19 3.02 9.05
C GLY A 152 -0.75 2.60 7.69
N LEU A 153 0.00 2.79 6.59
CA LEU A 153 -0.32 2.31 5.24
C LEU A 153 0.53 1.10 4.83
N CYS A 154 1.71 0.90 5.43
CA CYS A 154 2.62 -0.18 5.07
C CYS A 154 3.43 -0.76 6.23
N ASP A 155 3.18 -0.30 7.46
CA ASP A 155 3.84 -0.71 8.71
C ASP A 155 5.37 -0.57 8.72
N GLU A 156 5.95 0.23 7.81
CA GLU A 156 7.37 0.58 7.83
C GLU A 156 7.64 1.71 8.83
N GLU A 157 8.79 1.67 9.52
CA GLU A 157 9.18 2.71 10.47
C GLU A 157 9.25 4.10 9.78
N SER A 158 8.37 5.00 10.22
CA SER A 158 8.34 6.41 9.89
C SER A 158 9.03 7.22 10.99
N VAL A 159 10.32 7.53 10.80
CA VAL A 159 10.99 8.59 11.58
C VAL A 159 11.41 9.72 10.64
N GLU A 160 10.94 10.93 10.94
CA GLU A 160 11.33 12.28 10.46
C GLU A 160 11.70 12.45 8.98
N VAL A 161 10.87 13.22 8.27
CA VAL A 161 11.26 13.88 7.02
C VAL A 161 11.58 15.33 7.34
N GLU A 162 12.83 15.72 7.09
CA GLU A 162 13.28 17.11 7.08
C GLU A 162 12.34 17.93 6.19
N SER A 163 11.79 18.99 6.76
CA SER A 163 11.09 20.04 6.01
C SER A 163 12.05 20.60 4.96
N GLN A 164 11.85 20.26 3.69
CA GLN A 164 12.53 20.94 2.60
C GLN A 164 11.95 22.35 2.51
N HIS A 165 12.68 23.31 3.08
CA HIS A 165 12.51 24.75 2.90
C HIS A 165 12.96 25.20 1.50
#